data_AF-A0A1I0ACI0-F1
#
_entry.id   AF-A0A1I0ACI0-F1
#
_cell.length_a   1.000
_cell.length_b   1.000
_cell.length_c   1.000
_cell.angle_alpha   90.00
_cell.angle_beta   90.00
_cell.angle_gamma   90.00
#
_symmetry.space_group_name_H-M   'P 1'
#
loop_
_entity.id
_entity.type
_entity.pdbx_description
1 polymer ?
#
loop_
_entity_poly.entity_id
_entity_poly.type
_entity_poly.pdbx_seq_one_letter_code
_entity_poly.pdbx_strand_id
1 'polypeptide(L)'
;MNVDEKNWEETINCLKTTHTISIRQICKELKASRTWVNKFIMPNIDSIYLNSNIRGGKSSSKGGANWVLLASIALGEDYLTDSIWCNEQEYRDLITSNIISCTKQTKKIPCELLVEEPLLYKRMYEELTEELEAMKLTIASDRSVANYIKMSQLMKKRGNLHVDMLNELGLEIMEAENISVTERGVVPKLDYKVKDYPPINKWVAPHDIKDYGDTEESIYRKFFSEGDIRVEIALKDYTGKDISKKIYYMADDKPLKAKYVEEYVLVSEKNYQAKYKKSLSK
;
A
#
# COMPACT_ATOMS: atom_id res chain seq x y z
N MET A 1 -4.68 12.40 -29.12
CA MET A 1 -5.46 13.27 -30.03
C MET A 1 -5.35 14.75 -29.66
N ASN A 2 -5.19 15.65 -30.65
CA ASN A 2 -5.33 17.10 -30.46
C ASN A 2 -6.79 17.51 -30.74
N VAL A 3 -7.36 18.36 -29.89
CA VAL A 3 -8.78 18.74 -29.95
C VAL A 3 -9.01 19.98 -30.81
N ASP A 4 -10.01 19.90 -31.68
CA ASP A 4 -10.54 21.01 -32.49
C ASP A 4 -12.08 20.93 -32.60
N GLU A 5 -12.70 21.87 -33.32
CA GLU A 5 -14.17 21.92 -33.47
C GLU A 5 -14.74 20.69 -34.17
N LYS A 6 -13.98 20.01 -35.02
CA LYS A 6 -14.47 18.89 -35.84
C LYS A 6 -14.54 17.59 -35.05
N ASN A 7 -13.69 17.42 -34.03
CA ASN A 7 -13.67 16.24 -33.18
C ASN A 7 -14.21 16.50 -31.76
N TRP A 8 -14.90 17.62 -31.54
CA TRP A 8 -15.35 18.04 -30.22
C TRP A 8 -16.35 17.07 -29.58
N GLU A 9 -17.39 16.66 -30.29
CA GLU A 9 -18.41 15.74 -29.76
C GLU A 9 -17.81 14.40 -29.38
N GLU A 10 -16.94 13.86 -30.24
CA GLU A 10 -16.19 12.63 -29.98
C GLU A 10 -15.27 12.79 -28.76
N THR A 11 -14.56 13.91 -28.67
CA THR A 11 -13.69 14.23 -27.51
C THR A 11 -14.48 14.21 -26.21
N ILE A 12 -15.64 14.87 -26.16
CA ILE A 12 -16.49 14.88 -24.96
C ILE A 12 -16.99 13.48 -24.64
N ASN A 13 -17.39 12.69 -25.64
CA ASN A 13 -17.80 11.32 -25.42
C ASN A 13 -16.66 10.46 -24.84
N CYS A 14 -15.43 10.61 -25.37
CA CYS A 14 -14.24 9.93 -24.86
C CYS A 14 -13.91 10.35 -23.42
N LEU A 15 -13.95 11.64 -23.10
CA LEU A 15 -13.72 12.14 -21.74
C LEU A 15 -14.78 11.65 -20.74
N LYS A 16 -16.02 11.39 -21.18
CA LYS A 16 -17.08 10.79 -20.35
C LYS A 16 -16.90 9.29 -20.10
N THR A 17 -16.20 8.58 -20.98
CA THR A 17 -16.27 7.11 -21.04
C THR A 17 -14.94 6.41 -20.81
N THR A 18 -13.89 6.81 -21.54
CA THR A 18 -12.62 6.07 -21.58
C THR A 18 -11.46 6.91 -21.05
N HIS A 19 -11.44 8.20 -21.37
CA HIS A 19 -10.34 9.12 -21.07
C HIS A 19 -10.56 9.86 -19.75
N THR A 20 -10.71 9.09 -18.68
CA THR A 20 -11.21 9.56 -17.37
C THR A 20 -10.10 9.80 -16.35
N ILE A 21 -8.85 9.47 -16.66
CA ILE A 21 -7.71 9.66 -15.75
C ILE A 21 -6.74 10.73 -16.27
N SER A 22 -6.40 11.70 -15.42
CA SER A 22 -5.44 12.75 -15.77
C SER A 22 -3.99 12.31 -15.56
N ILE A 23 -3.06 12.92 -16.30
CA ILE A 23 -1.62 12.68 -16.08
C ILE A 23 -1.18 12.97 -14.64
N ARG A 24 -1.82 13.94 -13.97
CA ARG A 24 -1.54 14.27 -12.56
C ARG A 24 -1.99 13.14 -11.65
N GLN A 25 -3.16 12.55 -11.91
CA GLN A 25 -3.62 11.36 -11.19
C GLN A 25 -2.65 10.20 -11.40
N ILE A 26 -2.25 9.90 -12.65
CA ILE A 26 -1.24 8.85 -12.93
C ILE A 26 0.05 9.07 -12.13
N CYS A 27 0.59 10.30 -12.09
CA CYS A 27 1.77 10.62 -11.29
C CYS A 27 1.55 10.33 -9.79
N LYS A 28 0.37 10.69 -9.27
CA LYS A 28 -0.02 10.48 -7.86
C LYS A 28 -0.29 9.01 -7.51
N GLU A 29 -0.76 8.20 -8.45
CA GLU A 29 -0.99 6.77 -8.24
C GLU A 29 0.34 6.01 -8.27
N LEU A 30 1.20 6.28 -9.26
CA LEU A 30 2.49 5.60 -9.45
C LEU A 30 3.63 6.14 -8.57
N LYS A 31 3.35 7.18 -7.78
CA LYS A 31 4.35 7.84 -6.94
C LYS A 31 5.59 8.22 -7.77
N ALA A 32 5.33 8.85 -8.90
CA ALA A 32 6.31 9.05 -9.97
C ALA A 32 6.33 10.51 -10.43
N SER A 33 7.50 10.97 -10.87
CA SER A 33 7.63 12.29 -11.46
C SER A 33 6.94 12.34 -12.83
N ARG A 34 6.53 13.54 -13.25
CA ARG A 34 5.94 13.75 -14.58
C ARG A 34 6.90 13.35 -15.70
N THR A 35 8.19 13.59 -15.53
CA THR A 35 9.24 13.16 -16.47
C THR A 35 9.24 11.64 -16.64
N TRP A 36 9.12 10.91 -15.53
CA TRP A 36 9.07 9.45 -15.56
C TRP A 36 7.79 8.95 -16.26
N VAL A 37 6.63 9.53 -15.94
CA VAL A 37 5.34 9.16 -16.57
C VAL A 37 5.36 9.43 -18.07
N ASN A 38 5.88 10.59 -18.49
CA ASN A 38 6.01 10.93 -19.91
C ASN A 38 6.91 9.94 -20.68
N LYS A 39 7.92 9.35 -20.02
CA LYS A 39 8.88 8.44 -20.67
C LYS A 39 8.37 7.00 -20.74
N PHE A 40 7.70 6.51 -19.69
CA PHE A 40 7.38 5.09 -19.54
C PHE A 40 5.89 4.75 -19.62
N ILE A 41 4.99 5.73 -19.45
CA ILE A 41 3.54 5.51 -19.47
C ILE A 41 2.92 6.10 -20.72
N MET A 42 3.07 7.42 -20.92
CA MET A 42 2.41 8.16 -22.01
C MET A 42 2.63 7.59 -23.42
N PRO A 43 3.80 7.00 -23.76
CA PRO A 43 3.97 6.43 -25.10
C PRO A 43 3.21 5.13 -25.34
N ASN A 44 2.70 4.50 -24.28
CA ASN A 44 2.09 3.18 -24.31
C ASN A 44 0.56 3.22 -24.11
N ILE A 45 -0.04 4.40 -23.97
CA ILE A 45 -1.48 4.58 -23.76
C ILE A 45 -2.01 5.75 -24.59
N ASP A 46 -3.26 5.68 -25.02
CA ASP A 46 -3.93 6.78 -25.70
C ASP A 46 -4.22 7.95 -24.75
N SER A 47 -4.16 9.17 -25.30
CA SER A 47 -4.40 10.39 -24.55
C SER A 47 -4.97 11.52 -25.39
N ILE A 48 -5.81 12.34 -24.75
CA ILE A 48 -6.41 13.56 -25.29
C ILE A 48 -5.69 14.77 -24.69
N TYR A 49 -5.25 15.68 -25.56
CA TYR A 49 -4.67 16.96 -25.17
C TYR A 49 -5.68 18.10 -25.35
N LEU A 50 -6.10 18.70 -24.23
CA LEU A 50 -6.96 19.88 -24.17
C LEU A 50 -6.09 21.13 -24.02
N ASN A 51 -6.03 21.95 -25.07
CA ASN A 51 -5.31 23.22 -25.00
C ASN A 51 -6.08 24.23 -24.12
N SER A 52 -5.44 24.74 -23.06
CA SER A 52 -6.04 25.70 -22.15
C SER A 52 -5.93 27.16 -22.64
N ASN A 53 -5.01 27.47 -23.55
CA ASN A 53 -4.71 28.84 -24.01
C ASN A 53 -4.51 29.89 -22.88
N ILE A 54 -4.22 29.45 -21.64
CA ILE A 54 -3.94 30.30 -20.48
C ILE A 54 -2.41 30.42 -20.32
N ARG A 55 -1.86 31.57 -20.79
CA ARG A 55 -0.47 32.12 -20.67
C ARG A 55 0.62 31.73 -21.70
N GLY A 56 1.07 32.75 -22.45
CA GLY A 56 2.42 33.33 -22.25
C GLY A 56 3.59 32.94 -23.18
N GLY A 57 3.41 32.11 -24.21
CA GLY A 57 4.45 31.79 -25.19
C GLY A 57 4.22 32.48 -26.53
N LYS A 58 5.29 32.77 -27.29
CA LYS A 58 5.36 33.52 -28.57
C LYS A 58 4.54 32.95 -29.76
N SER A 59 3.49 32.19 -29.49
CA SER A 59 2.47 31.75 -30.45
C SER A 59 1.06 32.19 -30.02
N SER A 60 0.94 33.34 -29.35
CA SER A 60 -0.34 34.03 -29.09
C SER A 60 -1.00 34.60 -30.35
N SER A 61 -0.73 34.03 -31.52
CA SER A 61 -1.39 34.42 -32.76
C SER A 61 -2.73 33.67 -32.86
N LYS A 62 -3.79 34.41 -32.55
CA LYS A 62 -5.21 34.22 -32.94
C LYS A 62 -6.04 33.27 -32.06
N GLY A 63 -6.81 33.85 -31.14
CA GLY A 63 -8.20 33.48 -30.85
C GLY A 63 -8.57 32.01 -30.58
N GLY A 64 -7.65 31.17 -30.10
CA GLY A 64 -7.95 29.76 -29.84
C GLY A 64 -8.88 29.55 -28.64
N ALA A 65 -9.82 28.61 -28.75
CA ALA A 65 -10.73 28.24 -27.67
C ALA A 65 -9.98 27.65 -26.47
N ASN A 66 -10.46 27.91 -25.25
CA ASN A 66 -10.00 27.23 -24.06
C ASN A 66 -10.75 25.90 -23.92
N TRP A 67 -10.21 24.85 -24.53
CA TRP A 67 -10.85 23.53 -24.60
C TRP A 67 -10.99 22.87 -23.22
N VAL A 68 -10.09 23.19 -22.29
CA VAL A 68 -10.19 22.72 -20.90
C VAL A 68 -11.44 23.29 -20.23
N LEU A 69 -11.67 24.60 -20.36
CA LEU A 69 -12.86 25.25 -19.81
C LEU A 69 -14.14 24.73 -20.48
N LEU A 70 -14.15 24.63 -21.81
CA LEU A 70 -15.31 24.12 -22.55
C LEU A 70 -15.64 22.68 -22.17
N ALA A 71 -14.62 21.84 -21.94
CA ALA A 71 -14.82 20.45 -21.54
C ALA A 71 -15.41 20.37 -20.13
N SER A 72 -14.91 21.19 -19.21
CA SER A 72 -15.45 21.30 -17.85
C SER A 72 -16.96 21.61 -17.86
N ILE A 73 -17.37 22.59 -18.67
CA ILE A 73 -18.78 22.99 -18.81
C ILE A 73 -19.60 21.84 -19.41
N ALA A 74 -19.12 21.21 -20.48
CA ALA A 74 -19.84 20.14 -21.18
C ALA A 74 -19.98 18.85 -20.34
N LEU A 75 -19.06 18.64 -19.39
CA LEU A 75 -19.05 17.49 -18.48
C LEU A 75 -19.84 17.77 -17.19
N GLY A 76 -20.17 19.03 -16.91
CA GLY A 76 -20.83 19.41 -15.65
C GLY A 76 -19.92 19.24 -14.43
N GLU A 77 -18.61 19.22 -14.63
CA GLU A 77 -17.62 19.08 -13.56
C GLU A 77 -17.09 20.45 -13.15
N ASP A 78 -16.94 20.64 -11.83
CA ASP A 78 -16.31 21.82 -11.25
C ASP A 78 -14.80 21.81 -11.57
N TYR A 79 -14.46 22.51 -12.66
CA TYR A 79 -13.11 22.77 -13.15
C TYR A 79 -12.24 21.51 -13.42
N LEU A 80 -12.36 20.98 -14.64
CA LEU A 80 -11.25 20.24 -15.26
C LEU A 80 -9.99 21.14 -15.23
N THR A 81 -8.97 20.75 -14.46
CA THR A 81 -7.74 21.55 -14.31
C THR A 81 -6.54 21.00 -15.09
N ASP A 82 -6.62 19.77 -15.59
CA ASP A 82 -5.55 19.12 -16.33
C ASP A 82 -5.80 19.18 -17.85
N SER A 83 -4.73 19.38 -18.61
CA SER A 83 -4.75 19.44 -20.08
C SER A 83 -4.56 18.08 -20.75
N ILE A 84 -4.22 17.02 -19.99
CA ILE A 84 -3.93 15.69 -20.55
C ILE A 84 -4.76 14.67 -19.80
N TRP A 85 -5.58 13.95 -20.56
CA TRP A 85 -6.47 12.89 -20.11
C TRP A 85 -6.16 11.63 -20.88
N CYS A 86 -6.02 10.51 -20.19
CA CYS A 86 -5.55 9.26 -20.76
C CYS A 86 -6.64 8.19 -20.67
N ASN A 87 -6.58 7.21 -21.56
CA ASN A 87 -7.43 6.03 -21.47
C ASN A 87 -7.14 5.27 -20.16
N GLU A 88 -8.12 5.22 -19.26
CA GLU A 88 -7.96 4.65 -17.93
C GLU A 88 -7.77 3.13 -17.97
N GLN A 89 -8.47 2.43 -18.87
CA GLN A 89 -8.36 0.99 -18.98
C GLN A 89 -6.99 0.58 -19.53
N GLU A 90 -6.51 1.24 -20.59
CA GLU A 90 -5.17 0.99 -21.12
C GLU A 90 -4.07 1.27 -20.10
N TYR A 91 -4.23 2.33 -19.30
CA TYR A 91 -3.33 2.59 -18.17
C TYR A 91 -3.31 1.45 -17.16
N ARG A 92 -4.48 0.96 -16.74
CA ARG A 92 -4.58 -0.16 -15.79
C ARG A 92 -3.96 -1.44 -16.36
N ASP A 93 -4.29 -1.77 -17.61
CA ASP A 93 -3.79 -2.95 -18.32
C ASP A 93 -2.28 -2.90 -18.51
N LEU A 94 -1.73 -1.73 -18.82
CA LEU A 94 -0.28 -1.51 -18.93
C LEU A 94 0.41 -1.85 -17.61
N ILE A 95 -0.11 -1.37 -16.47
CA ILE A 95 0.53 -1.63 -15.18
C ILE A 95 0.42 -3.11 -14.80
N THR A 96 -0.75 -3.73 -14.94
CA THR A 96 -0.96 -5.12 -14.54
C THR A 96 -0.21 -6.11 -15.43
N SER A 97 -0.13 -5.86 -16.74
CA SER A 97 0.61 -6.70 -17.69
C SER A 97 2.13 -6.63 -17.52
N ASN A 98 2.63 -5.56 -16.89
CA ASN A 98 4.07 -5.35 -16.64
C ASN A 98 4.48 -5.69 -15.20
N ILE A 99 3.63 -6.37 -14.42
CA ILE A 99 4.03 -6.98 -13.15
C ILE A 99 4.96 -8.16 -13.44
N ILE A 100 6.23 -8.02 -13.07
CA ILE A 100 7.27 -9.04 -13.28
C ILE A 100 7.48 -9.93 -12.06
N SER A 101 7.05 -9.50 -10.88
CA SER A 101 7.15 -10.29 -9.65
C SER A 101 6.06 -9.86 -8.68
N CYS A 102 5.37 -10.83 -8.10
CA CYS A 102 4.47 -10.63 -6.97
C CYS A 102 4.81 -11.69 -5.93
N THR A 103 5.30 -11.28 -4.77
CA THR A 103 5.85 -12.19 -3.76
C THR A 103 5.39 -11.84 -2.36
N LYS A 104 5.32 -12.86 -1.50
CA LYS A 104 5.01 -12.72 -0.09
C LYS A 104 5.96 -13.58 0.74
N GLN A 105 6.42 -13.05 1.87
CA GLN A 105 7.43 -13.70 2.72
C GLN A 105 6.86 -14.17 4.05
N THR A 106 5.94 -13.41 4.62
CA THR A 106 5.45 -13.59 5.99
C THR A 106 3.94 -13.44 6.08
N LYS A 107 3.39 -13.99 7.16
CA LYS A 107 1.98 -13.91 7.51
C LYS A 107 1.85 -13.47 8.97
N LYS A 108 1.00 -12.47 9.23
CA LYS A 108 0.58 -12.13 10.59
C LYS A 108 -0.54 -13.05 11.05
N ILE A 109 -0.34 -13.69 12.20
CA ILE A 109 -1.35 -14.49 12.88
C ILE A 109 -1.72 -13.78 14.18
N PRO A 110 -2.99 -13.39 14.39
CA PRO A 110 -3.45 -12.86 15.67
C PRO A 110 -3.15 -13.81 16.82
N CYS A 111 -2.58 -13.30 17.91
CA CYS A 111 -2.25 -14.09 19.09
C CYS A 111 -3.48 -14.79 19.69
N GLU A 112 -4.66 -14.18 19.59
CA GLU A 112 -5.92 -14.75 20.07
C GLU A 112 -6.33 -16.07 19.38
N LEU A 113 -5.80 -16.36 18.17
CA LEU A 113 -6.02 -17.65 17.50
C LEU A 113 -5.08 -18.74 18.02
N LEU A 114 -4.07 -18.34 18.78
CA LEU A 114 -2.99 -19.20 19.28
C LEU A 114 -3.10 -19.49 20.78
N VAL A 115 -4.15 -18.99 21.44
CA VAL A 115 -4.38 -19.22 22.88
C VAL A 115 -5.51 -20.22 23.12
N GLU A 116 -5.50 -20.89 24.27
CA GLU A 116 -6.54 -21.86 24.67
C GLU A 116 -7.88 -21.20 25.01
N GLU A 117 -7.84 -20.08 25.74
CA GLU A 117 -9.02 -19.36 26.22
C GLU A 117 -9.06 -17.90 25.72
N PRO A 118 -9.53 -17.63 24.48
CA PRO A 118 -9.49 -16.29 23.89
C PRO A 118 -10.23 -15.21 24.68
N LEU A 119 -11.35 -15.55 25.34
CA LEU A 119 -12.11 -14.60 26.17
C LEU A 119 -11.41 -14.27 27.49
N LEU A 120 -10.68 -15.23 28.07
CA LEU A 120 -9.86 -14.97 29.25
C LEU A 120 -8.64 -14.11 28.86
N TYR A 121 -7.97 -14.49 27.77
CA TYR A 121 -6.86 -13.72 27.20
C TYR A 121 -7.26 -12.27 26.94
N LYS A 122 -8.43 -12.04 26.32
CA LYS A 122 -8.99 -10.70 26.12
C LYS A 122 -9.12 -9.94 27.44
N ARG A 123 -9.77 -10.51 28.46
CA ARG A 123 -10.01 -9.82 29.73
C ARG A 123 -8.69 -9.43 30.40
N MET A 124 -7.74 -10.36 30.47
CA MET A 124 -6.41 -10.11 31.04
C MET A 124 -5.65 -9.04 30.23
N TYR A 125 -5.81 -9.03 28.91
CA TYR A 125 -5.21 -8.03 28.04
C TYR A 125 -5.78 -6.62 28.29
N GLU A 126 -7.10 -6.52 28.45
CA GLU A 126 -7.81 -5.29 28.77
C GLU A 126 -7.39 -4.77 30.15
N GLU A 127 -7.38 -5.63 31.18
CA GLU A 127 -6.92 -5.29 32.53
C GLU A 127 -5.48 -4.73 32.52
N LEU A 128 -4.55 -5.40 31.84
CA LEU A 128 -3.16 -4.92 31.71
C LEU A 128 -3.07 -3.60 30.92
N THR A 129 -3.96 -3.39 29.96
CA THR A 129 -4.02 -2.13 29.20
C THR A 129 -4.52 -0.99 30.07
N GLU A 130 -5.56 -1.22 30.88
CA GLU A 130 -6.06 -0.25 31.85
C GLU A 130 -5.00 0.09 32.91
N GLU A 131 -4.30 -0.92 33.44
CA GLU A 131 -3.18 -0.71 34.37
C GLU A 131 -2.05 0.12 33.75
N LEU A 132 -1.74 -0.11 32.46
CA LEU A 132 -0.75 0.66 31.72
C LEU A 132 -1.17 2.13 31.54
N GLU A 133 -2.43 2.40 31.19
CA GLU A 133 -2.93 3.77 31.06
C GLU A 133 -2.93 4.48 32.42
N ALA A 134 -3.33 3.81 33.50
CA ALA A 134 -3.24 4.35 34.86
C ALA A 134 -1.78 4.65 35.26
N MET A 135 -0.83 3.78 34.87
CA MET A 135 0.59 4.01 35.10
C MET A 135 1.15 5.19 34.29
N LYS A 136 0.68 5.42 33.06
CA LYS A 136 1.07 6.61 32.28
C LYS A 136 0.64 7.89 32.99
N LEU A 137 -0.58 7.92 33.54
CA LEU A 137 -1.07 9.06 34.34
C LEU A 137 -0.22 9.25 35.60
N THR A 138 0.12 8.16 36.29
CA THR A 138 0.98 8.18 37.47
C THR A 138 2.36 8.75 37.14
N ILE A 139 2.97 8.34 36.03
CA ILE A 139 4.27 8.86 35.55
C ILE A 139 4.20 10.34 35.18
N ALA A 140 3.07 10.80 34.64
CA ALA A 140 2.88 12.22 34.34
C ALA A 140 2.97 13.07 35.62
N SER A 141 2.48 12.56 36.76
CA SER A 141 2.56 13.20 38.07
C SER A 141 3.87 12.93 38.84
N ASP A 142 4.44 11.73 38.74
CA ASP A 142 5.67 11.30 39.43
C ASP A 142 6.59 10.53 38.47
N ARG A 143 7.62 11.22 37.96
CA ARG A 143 8.60 10.72 36.99
C ARG A 143 9.73 9.90 37.66
N SER A 144 9.44 9.20 38.75
CA SER A 144 10.41 8.34 39.42
C SER A 144 10.81 7.15 38.54
N VAL A 145 12.08 6.73 38.64
CA VAL A 145 12.62 5.56 37.91
C VAL A 145 11.83 4.29 38.26
N ALA A 146 11.37 4.16 39.50
CA ALA A 146 10.56 3.03 39.95
C ALA A 146 9.26 2.89 39.14
N ASN A 147 8.57 4.01 38.85
CA ASN A 147 7.35 3.99 38.04
C ASN A 147 7.64 3.59 36.58
N TYR A 148 8.76 4.05 36.00
CA TYR A 148 9.19 3.61 34.67
C TYR A 148 9.52 2.11 34.62
N ILE A 149 10.18 1.56 35.66
CA ILE A 149 10.45 0.12 35.76
C ILE A 149 9.14 -0.65 35.83
N LYS A 150 8.18 -0.22 36.67
CA LYS A 150 6.86 -0.87 36.79
C LYS A 150 6.09 -0.83 35.47
N MET A 151 6.10 0.31 34.77
CA MET A 151 5.48 0.42 33.44
C MET A 151 6.14 -0.51 32.42
N SER A 152 7.47 -0.60 32.41
CA SER A 152 8.21 -1.53 31.55
C SER A 152 7.85 -3.00 31.84
N GLN A 153 7.72 -3.37 33.12
CA GLN A 153 7.27 -4.71 33.51
C GLN A 153 5.85 -5.01 33.03
N LEU A 154 4.91 -4.06 33.16
CA LEU A 154 3.55 -4.22 32.65
C LEU A 154 3.51 -4.33 31.12
N MET A 155 4.30 -3.51 30.42
CA MET A 155 4.42 -3.60 28.95
C MET A 155 4.93 -4.97 28.52
N LYS A 156 5.94 -5.49 29.21
CA LYS A 156 6.49 -6.83 28.96
C LYS A 156 5.47 -7.91 29.28
N LYS A 157 4.76 -7.81 30.40
CA LYS A 157 3.72 -8.77 30.80
C LYS A 157 2.59 -8.81 29.77
N ARG A 158 2.12 -7.65 29.32
CA ARG A 158 1.07 -7.55 28.29
C ARG A 158 1.55 -8.16 26.97
N GLY A 159 2.73 -7.76 26.49
CA GLY A 159 3.27 -8.24 25.21
C GLY A 159 3.58 -9.74 25.19
N ASN A 160 3.81 -10.36 26.35
CA ASN A 160 4.08 -11.79 26.48
C ASN A 160 2.87 -12.60 26.97
N LEU A 161 1.72 -11.97 27.23
CA LEU A 161 0.56 -12.64 27.82
C LEU A 161 0.12 -13.86 27.01
N HIS A 162 0.22 -13.77 25.68
CA HIS A 162 -0.16 -14.86 24.79
C HIS A 162 0.72 -16.11 24.99
N VAL A 163 1.99 -15.94 25.37
CA VAL A 163 2.96 -17.03 25.59
C VAL A 163 2.54 -17.92 26.76
N ASP A 164 1.99 -17.32 27.81
CA ASP A 164 1.54 -18.04 29.02
C ASP A 164 0.23 -18.83 28.79
N MET A 165 -0.45 -18.58 27.67
CA MET A 165 -1.80 -19.09 27.38
C MET A 165 -1.88 -19.84 26.05
N LEU A 166 -0.74 -20.21 25.45
CA LEU A 166 -0.70 -20.84 24.13
C LEU A 166 -1.46 -22.16 24.12
N ASN A 167 -2.23 -22.39 23.06
CA ASN A 167 -2.73 -23.71 22.71
C ASN A 167 -1.65 -24.55 21.99
N GLU A 168 -1.95 -25.81 21.69
CA GLU A 168 -1.01 -26.71 21.00
C GLU A 168 -0.43 -26.12 19.71
N LEU A 169 -1.25 -25.45 18.89
CA LEU A 169 -0.80 -24.81 17.66
C LEU A 169 0.11 -23.60 17.94
N GLY A 170 -0.23 -22.81 18.97
CA GLY A 170 0.58 -21.69 19.43
C GLY A 170 1.96 -22.12 19.89
N LEU A 171 2.04 -23.21 20.66
CA LEU A 171 3.30 -23.81 21.09
C LEU A 171 4.13 -24.28 19.89
N GLU A 172 3.53 -25.02 18.96
CA GLU A 172 4.22 -25.48 17.74
C GLU A 172 4.80 -24.30 16.96
N ILE A 173 4.02 -23.24 16.75
CA ILE A 173 4.46 -22.06 16.01
C ILE A 173 5.62 -21.35 16.73
N MET A 174 5.50 -21.13 18.04
CA MET A 174 6.52 -20.40 18.81
C MET A 174 7.84 -21.18 18.94
N GLU A 175 7.79 -22.51 18.96
CA GLU A 175 9.00 -23.35 18.95
C GLU A 175 9.63 -23.45 17.57
N ALA A 176 8.82 -23.54 16.50
CA ALA A 176 9.31 -23.79 15.14
C ALA A 176 9.68 -22.52 14.37
N GLU A 177 9.02 -21.39 14.64
CA GLU A 177 9.20 -20.13 13.93
C GLU A 177 9.85 -19.08 14.84
N ASN A 178 11.14 -18.80 14.62
CA ASN A 178 11.79 -17.61 15.18
C ASN A 178 12.18 -16.68 14.04
N ILE A 179 11.22 -15.88 13.57
CA ILE A 179 11.44 -14.95 12.46
C ILE A 179 11.78 -13.58 13.01
N SER A 180 13.08 -13.23 12.95
CA SER A 180 13.49 -11.86 13.19
C SER A 180 13.22 -10.99 11.97
N VAL A 181 12.59 -9.83 12.20
CA VAL A 181 12.40 -8.79 11.16
C VAL A 181 13.74 -8.32 10.59
N THR A 182 14.83 -8.38 11.37
CA THR A 182 16.17 -7.98 10.91
C THR A 182 16.77 -8.98 9.92
N GLU A 183 16.25 -10.20 9.87
CA GLU A 183 16.73 -11.29 9.02
C GLU A 183 15.77 -11.54 7.84
N ARG A 184 14.95 -10.56 7.45
CA ARG A 184 14.02 -10.67 6.32
C ARG A 184 14.64 -11.20 5.02
N GLY A 185 15.95 -11.02 4.83
CA GLY A 185 16.70 -11.48 3.66
C GLY A 185 16.84 -12.99 3.55
N VAL A 186 16.77 -13.73 4.68
CA VAL A 186 16.88 -15.20 4.68
C VAL A 186 15.53 -15.89 4.52
N VAL A 187 14.42 -15.19 4.81
CA VAL A 187 13.08 -15.75 4.67
C VAL A 187 12.70 -15.83 3.18
N PRO A 188 12.33 -17.02 2.66
CA PRO A 188 12.03 -17.18 1.25
C PRO A 188 10.92 -16.26 0.75
N LYS A 189 11.13 -15.66 -0.42
CA LYS A 189 10.09 -14.97 -1.19
C LYS A 189 9.30 -16.00 -1.96
N LEU A 190 8.03 -16.19 -1.62
CA LEU A 190 7.14 -17.06 -2.35
C LEU A 190 6.36 -16.28 -3.38
N ASP A 191 6.25 -16.83 -4.59
CA ASP A 191 5.34 -16.31 -5.60
C ASP A 191 3.92 -16.30 -5.05
N TYR A 192 3.28 -15.14 -5.13
CA TYR A 192 1.96 -14.91 -4.59
C TYR A 192 1.00 -14.49 -5.68
N LYS A 193 -0.11 -15.21 -5.80
CA LYS A 193 -1.17 -14.90 -6.78
C LYS A 193 -2.24 -14.06 -6.10
N VAL A 194 -2.22 -12.77 -6.39
CA VAL A 194 -3.32 -11.86 -6.06
C VAL A 194 -4.43 -12.08 -7.08
N LYS A 195 -5.66 -12.36 -6.59
CA LYS A 195 -6.80 -12.63 -7.47
C LYS A 195 -7.25 -11.35 -8.17
N ASP A 196 -7.50 -10.33 -7.37
CA ASP A 196 -7.97 -9.02 -7.81
C ASP A 196 -7.05 -7.97 -7.19
N TYR A 197 -6.21 -7.35 -8.01
CA TYR A 197 -5.31 -6.31 -7.52
C TYR A 197 -6.13 -5.12 -7.00
N PRO A 198 -5.84 -4.59 -5.81
CA PRO A 198 -6.45 -3.34 -5.38
C PRO A 198 -6.03 -2.22 -6.34
N PRO A 199 -6.82 -1.12 -6.42
CA PRO A 199 -6.42 0.04 -7.20
C PRO A 199 -5.00 0.50 -6.88
N ILE A 200 -4.25 0.91 -7.90
CA ILE A 200 -2.81 1.25 -7.79
C ILE A 200 -2.56 2.34 -6.74
N ASN A 201 -3.49 3.27 -6.54
CA ASN A 201 -3.40 4.29 -5.51
C ASN A 201 -3.35 3.75 -4.06
N LYS A 202 -3.72 2.47 -3.83
CA LYS A 202 -3.58 1.77 -2.55
C LYS A 202 -2.22 1.06 -2.40
N TRP A 203 -1.42 1.03 -3.45
CA TRP A 203 -0.09 0.43 -3.41
C TRP A 203 0.89 1.45 -2.81
N VAL A 204 1.77 0.97 -1.94
CA VAL A 204 2.71 1.81 -1.22
C VAL A 204 4.10 1.67 -1.83
N ALA A 205 4.68 2.78 -2.29
CA ALA A 205 6.08 2.79 -2.69
C ALA A 205 6.98 3.04 -1.46
N PRO A 206 8.12 2.33 -1.31
CA PRO A 206 8.97 2.48 -0.12
C PRO A 206 9.43 3.92 0.15
N HIS A 207 9.73 4.69 -0.91
CA HIS A 207 10.20 6.08 -0.77
C HIS A 207 9.11 7.06 -0.34
N ASP A 208 7.84 6.70 -0.41
CA ASP A 208 6.71 7.58 -0.07
C ASP A 208 6.42 7.64 1.43
N ILE A 209 6.75 6.58 2.17
CA ILE A 209 6.52 6.49 3.62
C ILE A 209 7.80 6.72 4.43
N LYS A 210 8.88 7.11 3.77
CA LYS A 210 10.17 7.40 4.39
C LYS A 210 10.13 8.76 5.06
N ASP A 211 10.28 8.79 6.38
CA ASP A 211 10.41 10.04 7.13
C ASP A 211 11.89 10.40 7.38
N TYR A 212 12.13 11.60 7.90
CA TYR A 212 13.47 12.06 8.26
C TYR A 212 14.09 11.16 9.34
N GLY A 213 15.22 10.52 9.00
CA GLY A 213 15.92 9.57 9.87
C GLY A 213 15.61 8.10 9.58
N ASP A 214 14.58 7.81 8.77
CA ASP A 214 14.33 6.44 8.34
C ASP A 214 15.36 5.96 7.31
N THR A 215 15.68 4.67 7.44
CA THR A 215 16.46 3.95 6.42
C THR A 215 15.48 3.22 5.50
N GLU A 216 15.87 2.94 4.27
CA GLU A 216 15.02 2.07 3.42
C GLU A 216 14.81 0.71 4.07
N GLU A 217 15.80 0.24 4.83
CA GLU A 217 15.73 -1.01 5.55
C GLU A 217 14.68 -1.00 6.68
N SER A 218 14.49 0.11 7.42
CA SER A 218 13.40 0.18 8.42
C SER A 218 12.02 0.05 7.77
N ILE A 219 11.85 0.63 6.59
CA ILE A 219 10.62 0.55 5.81
C ILE A 219 10.37 -0.87 5.29
N TYR A 220 11.40 -1.52 4.73
CA TYR A 220 11.28 -2.91 4.28
C TYR A 220 10.98 -3.87 5.44
N ARG A 221 11.54 -3.61 6.63
CA ARG A 221 11.23 -4.38 7.84
C ARG A 221 9.79 -4.18 8.28
N LYS A 222 9.25 -2.96 8.17
CA LYS A 222 7.83 -2.69 8.44
C LYS A 222 6.92 -3.48 7.51
N PHE A 223 7.15 -3.44 6.20
CA PHE A 223 6.37 -4.24 5.25
C PHE A 223 6.47 -5.75 5.55
N PHE A 224 7.66 -6.21 5.92
CA PHE A 224 7.90 -7.59 6.30
C PHE A 224 7.17 -7.99 7.59
N SER A 225 7.14 -7.13 8.61
CA SER A 225 6.39 -7.40 9.85
C SER A 225 4.89 -7.32 9.65
N GLU A 226 4.43 -6.51 8.70
CA GLU A 226 3.00 -6.42 8.32
C GLU A 226 2.51 -7.60 7.49
N GLY A 227 3.43 -8.42 6.94
CA GLY A 227 3.07 -9.50 6.04
C GLY A 227 2.61 -9.00 4.67
N ASP A 228 3.11 -7.82 4.25
CA ASP A 228 2.71 -7.18 3.01
C ASP A 228 3.22 -7.93 1.77
N ILE A 229 2.45 -7.80 0.69
CA ILE A 229 2.74 -8.40 -0.60
C ILE A 229 3.60 -7.44 -1.40
N ARG A 230 4.79 -7.88 -1.80
CA ARG A 230 5.70 -7.11 -2.65
C ARG A 230 5.31 -7.30 -4.11
N VAL A 231 5.10 -6.20 -4.82
CA VAL A 231 4.85 -6.15 -6.27
C VAL A 231 5.98 -5.40 -6.95
N GLU A 232 6.55 -5.98 -7.99
CA GLU A 232 7.55 -5.33 -8.84
C GLU A 232 7.00 -5.22 -10.26
N ILE A 233 7.00 -3.98 -10.78
CA ILE A 233 6.66 -3.70 -12.17
C ILE A 233 7.91 -3.30 -12.94
N ALA A 234 7.96 -3.65 -14.22
CA ALA A 234 9.02 -3.23 -15.12
C ALA A 234 8.44 -2.68 -16.42
N LEU A 235 8.63 -1.38 -16.65
CA LEU A 235 8.07 -0.69 -17.80
C LEU A 235 9.18 -0.29 -18.76
N LYS A 236 8.96 -0.55 -20.03
CA LYS A 236 9.85 -0.15 -21.12
C LYS A 236 9.51 1.27 -21.60
N ASP A 237 10.53 2.01 -22.01
CA ASP A 237 10.34 3.26 -22.72
C ASP A 237 9.81 3.01 -24.15
N TYR A 238 9.46 4.08 -24.86
CA TYR A 238 8.94 4.00 -26.23
C TYR A 238 9.92 3.36 -27.24
N THR A 239 11.22 3.38 -26.94
CA THR A 239 12.24 2.73 -27.79
C THR A 239 12.49 1.27 -27.43
N GLY A 240 11.97 0.81 -26.29
CA GLY A 240 12.23 -0.51 -25.72
C GLY A 240 13.65 -0.69 -25.16
N LYS A 241 14.48 0.36 -25.14
CA LYS A 241 15.89 0.31 -24.71
C LYS A 241 16.04 0.48 -23.21
N ASP A 242 15.24 1.35 -22.61
CA ASP A 242 15.30 1.63 -21.18
C ASP A 242 14.18 0.89 -20.46
N ILE A 243 14.52 0.20 -19.37
CA ILE A 243 13.55 -0.46 -18.48
C ILE A 243 13.61 0.26 -17.13
N SER A 244 12.48 0.79 -16.70
CA SER A 244 12.33 1.28 -15.33
C SER A 244 11.61 0.26 -14.47
N LYS A 245 12.23 -0.09 -13.34
CA LYS A 245 11.65 -0.95 -12.32
C LYS A 245 11.09 -0.11 -11.19
N LYS A 246 9.88 -0.45 -10.73
CA LYS A 246 9.29 0.12 -9.53
C LYS A 246 8.82 -0.99 -8.61
N ILE A 247 9.05 -0.79 -7.32
CA ILE A 247 8.65 -1.72 -6.26
C ILE A 247 7.54 -1.05 -5.47
N TYR A 248 6.48 -1.82 -5.24
CA TYR A 248 5.38 -1.46 -4.37
C TYR A 248 5.12 -2.57 -3.37
N TYR A 249 4.40 -2.20 -2.32
CA TYR A 249 3.86 -3.10 -1.33
C TYR A 249 2.35 -2.90 -1.23
N MET A 250 1.63 -3.99 -1.04
CA MET A 250 0.19 -3.99 -0.82
C MET A 250 -0.08 -4.72 0.49
N ALA A 251 -1.07 -4.24 1.24
CA ALA A 251 -1.58 -4.98 2.38
C ALA A 251 -2.00 -6.40 1.97
N ASP A 252 -1.87 -7.34 2.90
CA ASP A 252 -2.34 -8.72 2.72
C ASP A 252 -3.81 -8.74 2.25
N ASP A 253 -4.08 -9.40 1.12
CA ASP A 253 -5.43 -9.51 0.55
C ASP A 253 -6.33 -10.49 1.34
N LYS A 254 -5.73 -11.29 2.22
CA LYS A 254 -6.42 -12.31 3.04
C LYS A 254 -5.96 -12.21 4.50
N PRO A 255 -6.08 -11.05 5.17
CA PRO A 255 -5.56 -10.89 6.53
C PRO A 255 -6.35 -11.78 7.49
N LEU A 256 -5.65 -12.41 8.43
CA LEU A 256 -6.30 -13.04 9.57
C LEU A 256 -6.75 -11.92 10.52
N LYS A 257 -8.04 -11.92 10.88
CA LYS A 257 -8.62 -10.85 11.68
C LYS A 257 -8.57 -11.23 13.15
N ALA A 258 -8.05 -10.33 13.96
CA ALA A 258 -8.30 -10.35 15.39
C ALA A 258 -9.73 -9.86 15.66
N LYS A 259 -10.39 -10.46 16.64
CA LYS A 259 -11.71 -10.07 17.14
C LYS A 259 -11.60 -9.26 18.43
N TYR A 260 -10.55 -9.46 19.21
CA TYR A 260 -10.42 -8.94 20.56
C TYR A 260 -9.10 -8.19 20.78
N VAL A 261 -7.97 -8.74 20.33
CA VAL A 261 -6.64 -8.18 20.65
C VAL A 261 -5.78 -8.03 19.40
N GLU A 262 -5.27 -6.82 19.15
CA GLU A 262 -4.39 -6.50 18.01
C GLU A 262 -2.91 -6.85 18.28
N GLU A 263 -2.66 -8.05 18.79
CA GLU A 263 -1.31 -8.64 18.89
C GLU A 263 -1.16 -9.77 17.89
N TYR A 264 0.05 -9.89 17.32
CA TYR A 264 0.31 -10.82 16.24
C TYR A 264 1.66 -11.51 16.40
N VAL A 265 1.69 -12.77 16.01
CA VAL A 265 2.92 -13.53 15.76
C VAL A 265 3.18 -13.55 14.25
N LEU A 266 4.45 -13.37 13.88
CA LEU A 266 4.89 -13.44 12.49
C LEU A 266 5.36 -14.86 12.17
N VAL A 267 4.82 -15.45 11.12
CA VAL A 267 5.29 -16.73 10.60
C VAL A 267 5.68 -16.62 9.14
N SER A 268 6.50 -17.55 8.66
CA SER A 268 6.85 -17.56 7.24
C SER A 268 5.63 -17.90 6.41
N GLU A 269 5.41 -17.22 5.29
CA GLU A 269 4.29 -17.51 4.39
C GLU A 269 4.37 -18.96 3.89
N LYS A 270 5.59 -19.50 3.76
CA LYS A 270 5.84 -20.91 3.43
C LYS A 270 5.22 -21.87 4.44
N ASN A 271 5.53 -21.68 5.72
CA ASN A 271 5.04 -22.60 6.75
C ASN A 271 3.56 -22.35 7.07
N TYR A 272 3.10 -21.10 6.95
CA TYR A 272 1.67 -20.79 6.97
C TYR A 272 0.90 -21.60 5.91
N GLN A 273 1.32 -21.54 4.65
CA GLN A 273 0.64 -22.27 3.56
C GLN A 273 0.74 -23.79 3.73
N ALA A 274 1.89 -24.31 4.15
CA ALA A 274 2.15 -25.74 4.22
C ALA A 274 1.52 -26.41 5.44
N LYS A 275 1.51 -25.74 6.60
CA LYS A 275 1.14 -26.33 7.90
C LYS A 275 -0.09 -25.70 8.53
N TYR A 276 -0.11 -24.36 8.65
CA TYR A 276 -1.03 -23.70 9.59
C TYR A 276 -2.34 -23.22 8.96
N LYS A 277 -2.37 -23.00 7.65
CA LYS A 277 -3.52 -22.41 6.95
C LYS A 277 -4.84 -23.14 7.24
N LYS A 278 -4.85 -24.47 7.26
CA LYS A 278 -6.08 -25.26 7.50
C LYS A 278 -6.60 -25.10 8.92
N SER A 279 -5.70 -25.04 9.90
CA SER A 279 -6.06 -24.91 11.32
C SER A 279 -6.58 -23.50 11.65
N LEU A 280 -6.04 -22.48 10.97
CA LEU A 280 -6.36 -21.07 11.20
C LEU A 280 -7.48 -20.49 10.31
N SER A 281 -8.02 -21.29 9.38
CA SER A 281 -9.12 -20.86 8.48
C SER A 281 -10.51 -21.33 8.96
N LYS A 282 -10.63 -21.79 10.21
CA LYS A 282 -11.89 -22.18 10.86
C LYS A 282 -12.54 -20.98 11.54
#